data_AF-G8D1L2-F1
#
_entry.id   AF-G8D1L2-F1
#
_cell.length_a   1.000
_cell.length_b   1.000
_cell.length_c   1.000
_cell.angle_alpha   90.00
_cell.angle_beta   90.00
_cell.angle_gamma   90.00
#
_symmetry.space_group_name_H-M   'P 1'
#
loop_
_entity.id
_entity.type
_entity.pdbx_description
1 polymer ?
#
loop_
_entity_poly.entity_id
_entity_poly.type
_entity_poly.pdbx_seq_one_letter_code
_entity_poly.pdbx_strand_id
1 'polypeptide(L)'
;VQGTPLSSYEFHDQNTRNLVAEVSVPKPVTYNPQGSPRICAIDCGLKLNQIRCFLSRGARVDIVPWNSNLNPANFDGLFLSNGPGDPQMCSETVQNIKKVLNDTVDKPIFGICLGHQLLSTAVGCKTFKMDYGNRGHNLPCIHRDTGRCFMTSQNHGFAVDVSSLPNDWEPLFTNAND
;
A
#
# COMPACT_ATOMS: atom_id res chain seq x y z
N VAL A 1 3.85 -22.99 35.66
CA VAL A 1 4.76 -22.95 34.50
C VAL A 1 5.72 -21.81 34.74
N GLN A 2 6.96 -22.10 35.16
CA GLN A 2 8.01 -21.08 35.28
C GLN A 2 8.28 -20.53 33.88
N GLY A 3 8.00 -19.24 33.67
CA GLY A 3 8.29 -18.57 32.40
C GLY A 3 9.79 -18.59 32.14
N THR A 4 10.18 -18.83 30.90
CA THR A 4 11.58 -18.75 30.46
C THR A 4 12.15 -17.37 30.80
N PRO A 5 13.37 -17.27 31.38
CA PRO A 5 13.97 -15.97 31.70
C PRO A 5 14.12 -15.11 30.44
N LEU A 6 13.65 -13.86 30.49
CA LEU A 6 13.74 -12.91 29.36
C LEU A 6 15.17 -12.71 28.83
N SER A 7 16.19 -12.97 29.66
CA SER A 7 17.61 -12.82 29.32
C SER A 7 18.12 -13.80 28.27
N SER A 8 17.34 -14.82 27.88
CA SER A 8 17.73 -15.76 26.81
C SER A 8 17.25 -15.34 25.41
N TYR A 9 16.53 -14.23 25.27
CA TYR A 9 15.99 -13.77 24.00
C TYR A 9 16.62 -12.44 23.57
N GLU A 10 17.13 -12.41 22.34
CA GLU A 10 17.57 -11.19 21.68
C GLU A 10 16.40 -10.59 20.90
N PHE A 11 16.03 -9.34 21.20
CA PHE A 11 14.96 -8.64 20.51
C PHE A 11 15.53 -7.77 19.38
N HIS A 12 15.10 -8.03 18.16
CA HIS A 12 15.51 -7.27 16.97
C HIS A 12 14.37 -6.40 16.43
N ASP A 13 14.71 -5.19 15.95
CA ASP A 13 13.75 -4.37 15.23
C ASP A 13 13.49 -4.95 13.83
N GLN A 14 12.28 -5.46 13.63
CA GLN A 14 11.85 -6.06 12.38
C GLN A 14 11.78 -5.05 11.22
N ASN A 15 11.68 -3.75 11.49
CA ASN A 15 11.63 -2.70 10.46
C ASN A 15 12.96 -2.52 9.72
N THR A 16 14.06 -3.11 10.23
CA THR A 16 15.37 -3.12 9.56
C THR A 16 15.43 -4.12 8.39
N ARG A 17 14.40 -4.96 8.23
CA ARG A 17 14.28 -5.96 7.16
C ARG A 17 13.20 -5.54 6.16
N ASN A 18 13.31 -6.02 4.93
CA ASN A 18 12.24 -5.86 3.93
C ASN A 18 11.12 -6.87 4.20
N LEU A 19 10.21 -6.52 5.11
CA LEU A 19 9.08 -7.37 5.49
C LEU A 19 8.12 -7.64 4.32
N VAL A 20 8.06 -6.75 3.32
CA VAL A 20 7.26 -6.94 2.11
C VAL A 20 7.76 -8.13 1.30
N ALA A 21 9.08 -8.27 1.15
CA ALA A 21 9.67 -9.41 0.44
C ALA A 21 9.39 -10.76 1.14
N GLU A 22 9.18 -10.76 2.45
CA GLU A 22 8.87 -11.97 3.23
C GLU A 22 7.41 -12.44 3.05
N VAL A 23 6.49 -11.54 2.67
CA VAL A 23 5.05 -11.83 2.61
C VAL A 23 4.45 -11.78 1.21
N SER A 24 5.14 -11.17 0.25
CA SER A 24 4.72 -11.11 -1.15
C SER A 24 4.60 -12.51 -1.78
N VAL A 25 3.65 -12.67 -2.70
CA VAL A 25 3.61 -13.87 -3.55
C VAL A 25 4.96 -14.10 -4.25
N PRO A 26 5.42 -15.36 -4.37
CA PRO A 26 6.69 -15.68 -5.02
C PRO A 26 6.60 -15.69 -6.54
N LYS A 27 5.38 -15.77 -7.10
CA LYS A 27 5.11 -15.79 -8.54
C LYS A 27 3.74 -15.19 -8.85
N PRO A 28 3.53 -14.67 -10.08
CA PRO A 28 2.23 -14.11 -10.45
C PRO A 28 1.07 -15.10 -10.34
N VAL A 29 -0.11 -14.60 -9.96
CA VAL A 29 -1.36 -15.36 -9.86
C VAL A 29 -2.50 -14.55 -10.46
N THR A 30 -3.30 -15.16 -11.34
CA THR A 30 -4.48 -14.50 -11.94
C THR A 30 -5.77 -15.03 -11.35
N TYR A 31 -6.66 -14.11 -10.96
CA TYR A 31 -8.03 -14.40 -10.56
C TYR A 31 -9.01 -13.80 -11.58
N ASN A 32 -10.11 -14.53 -11.83
CA ASN A 32 -11.12 -14.16 -12.83
C ASN A 32 -10.51 -13.81 -14.21
N PRO A 33 -9.85 -14.77 -14.89
CA PRO A 33 -9.05 -14.50 -16.10
C PRO A 33 -9.85 -13.92 -17.28
N GLN A 34 -11.17 -14.10 -17.30
CA GLN A 34 -12.09 -13.56 -18.31
C GLN A 34 -12.77 -12.25 -17.84
N GLY A 35 -12.41 -11.76 -16.65
CA GLY A 35 -12.95 -10.53 -16.08
C GLY A 35 -12.44 -9.26 -16.75
N SER A 36 -13.15 -8.17 -16.50
CA SER A 36 -12.79 -6.82 -16.95
C SER A 36 -13.28 -5.78 -15.93
N PRO A 37 -12.51 -4.72 -15.66
CA PRO A 37 -11.19 -4.40 -16.22
C PRO A 37 -10.07 -5.33 -15.71
N ARG A 38 -8.90 -5.29 -16.35
CA ARG A 38 -7.68 -5.99 -15.94
C ARG A 38 -6.89 -5.15 -14.93
N ILE A 39 -6.90 -5.57 -13.67
CA ILE A 39 -6.17 -4.93 -12.57
C ILE A 39 -4.86 -5.67 -12.33
N CYS A 40 -3.74 -4.97 -12.47
CA CYS A 40 -2.45 -5.44 -11.97
C CYS A 40 -2.33 -5.08 -10.49
N ALA A 41 -2.20 -6.06 -9.61
CA ALA A 41 -2.10 -5.86 -8.16
C ALA A 41 -0.69 -6.21 -7.67
N ILE A 42 0.08 -5.21 -7.24
CA ILE A 42 1.38 -5.45 -6.59
C ILE A 42 1.11 -5.97 -5.19
N ASP A 43 1.61 -7.17 -4.90
CA ASP A 43 1.47 -7.77 -3.59
C ASP A 43 2.57 -7.32 -2.62
N CYS A 44 2.22 -6.34 -1.78
CA CYS A 44 3.06 -5.91 -0.68
C CYS A 44 2.74 -6.61 0.66
N GLY A 45 1.96 -7.70 0.68
CA GLY A 45 1.34 -8.26 1.89
C GLY A 45 -0.19 -8.09 1.90
N LEU A 46 -0.79 -8.29 0.72
CA LEU A 46 -2.17 -8.04 0.41
C LEU A 46 -3.14 -8.81 1.32
N LYS A 47 -4.20 -8.14 1.77
CA LYS A 47 -5.35 -8.80 2.41
C LYS A 47 -6.30 -9.36 1.37
N LEU A 48 -6.67 -10.64 1.50
CA LEU A 48 -7.55 -11.34 0.54
C LEU A 48 -8.87 -10.63 0.23
N ASN A 49 -9.39 -9.81 1.16
CA ASN A 49 -10.62 -9.06 0.92
C ASN A 49 -10.47 -8.00 -0.18
N GLN A 50 -9.27 -7.48 -0.43
CA GLN A 50 -9.00 -6.56 -1.55
C GLN A 50 -9.26 -7.25 -2.89
N ILE A 51 -8.77 -8.49 -3.05
CA ILE A 51 -9.07 -9.32 -4.24
C ILE A 51 -10.58 -9.54 -4.35
N ARG A 52 -11.23 -9.99 -3.26
CA ARG A 52 -12.68 -10.26 -3.27
C ARG A 52 -13.50 -9.06 -3.74
N CYS A 53 -13.16 -7.85 -3.29
CA CYS A 53 -13.82 -6.61 -3.71
C CYS A 53 -13.66 -6.32 -5.21
N PHE A 54 -12.50 -6.60 -5.81
CA PHE A 54 -12.32 -6.45 -7.25
C PHE A 54 -13.09 -7.51 -8.04
N LEU A 55 -12.98 -8.77 -7.63
CA LEU A 55 -13.69 -9.87 -8.30
C LEU A 55 -15.22 -9.70 -8.24
N SER A 56 -15.75 -9.21 -7.12
CA SER A 56 -17.20 -8.94 -7.00
C SER A 56 -17.69 -7.83 -7.93
N ARG A 57 -16.78 -7.02 -8.47
CA ARG A 57 -17.06 -5.96 -9.47
C ARG A 57 -16.78 -6.42 -10.90
N GLY A 58 -16.49 -7.72 -11.10
CA GLY A 58 -16.25 -8.31 -12.42
C GLY A 58 -14.81 -8.20 -12.93
N ALA A 59 -13.91 -7.55 -12.17
CA ALA A 59 -12.54 -7.33 -12.61
C ALA A 59 -11.73 -8.64 -12.69
N ARG A 60 -10.79 -8.69 -13.64
CA ARG A 60 -9.68 -9.63 -13.62
C ARG A 60 -8.59 -9.05 -12.72
N VAL A 61 -8.00 -9.86 -11.84
CA VAL A 61 -6.93 -9.43 -10.94
C VAL A 61 -5.69 -10.28 -11.19
N ASP A 62 -4.64 -9.66 -11.72
CA ASP A 62 -3.32 -10.26 -11.86
C ASP A 62 -2.45 -9.79 -10.70
N ILE A 63 -2.24 -10.66 -9.71
CA ILE A 63 -1.36 -10.39 -8.58
C ILE A 63 0.07 -10.67 -9.00
N VAL A 64 0.98 -9.74 -8.71
CA VAL A 64 2.40 -9.84 -9.05
C VAL A 64 3.27 -9.60 -7.81
N PRO A 65 4.47 -10.23 -7.73
CA PRO A 65 5.41 -9.96 -6.65
C PRO A 65 5.74 -8.48 -6.47
N TRP A 66 6.03 -8.06 -5.23
CA TRP A 66 6.30 -6.67 -4.84
C TRP A 66 7.30 -5.92 -5.73
N ASN A 67 8.29 -6.61 -6.29
CA ASN A 67 9.36 -6.07 -7.12
C ASN A 67 9.17 -6.28 -8.63
N SER A 68 7.98 -6.68 -9.06
CA SER A 68 7.72 -6.99 -10.47
C SER A 68 7.87 -5.75 -11.35
N ASN A 69 8.51 -5.94 -12.51
CA ASN A 69 8.51 -4.92 -13.56
C ASN A 69 7.09 -4.73 -14.10
N LEU A 70 6.64 -3.48 -14.13
CA LEU A 70 5.31 -3.10 -14.57
C LEU A 70 5.36 -2.65 -16.04
N ASN A 71 4.41 -3.12 -16.83
CA ASN A 71 4.20 -2.66 -18.20
C ASN A 71 2.75 -2.17 -18.32
N PRO A 72 2.51 -0.85 -18.41
CA PRO A 72 1.18 -0.26 -18.54
C PRO A 72 0.35 -0.79 -19.71
N ALA A 73 0.97 -1.31 -20.78
CA ALA A 73 0.25 -1.93 -21.89
C ALA A 73 -0.49 -3.22 -21.49
N ASN A 74 -0.11 -3.84 -20.36
CA ASN A 74 -0.64 -5.12 -19.91
C ASN A 74 -1.79 -5.00 -18.90
N PHE A 75 -2.25 -3.81 -18.52
CA PHE A 75 -3.34 -3.68 -17.56
C PHE A 75 -4.15 -2.40 -17.78
N ASP A 76 -5.37 -2.38 -17.27
CA ASP A 76 -6.28 -1.23 -17.34
C ASP A 76 -6.17 -0.35 -16.09
N GLY A 77 -5.73 -0.92 -14.97
CA GLY A 77 -5.47 -0.19 -13.72
C GLY A 77 -4.42 -0.88 -12.86
N LEU A 78 -3.74 -0.07 -12.04
CA LEU A 78 -2.71 -0.53 -11.11
C LEU A 78 -3.23 -0.43 -9.67
N PHE A 79 -3.15 -1.52 -8.93
CA PHE A 79 -3.48 -1.59 -7.53
C PHE A 79 -2.23 -1.84 -6.69
N LEU A 80 -2.03 -1.02 -5.65
CA LEU A 80 -0.93 -1.14 -4.70
C LEU A 80 -1.51 -1.59 -3.36
N SER A 81 -1.22 -2.81 -2.96
CA SER A 81 -1.85 -3.41 -1.79
C SER A 81 -1.34 -2.85 -0.46
N ASN A 82 -1.98 -3.25 0.63
CA ASN A 82 -1.43 -3.02 1.97
C ASN A 82 -0.18 -3.87 2.19
N GLY A 83 0.56 -3.59 3.26
CA GLY A 83 1.74 -4.36 3.61
C GLY A 83 2.32 -4.02 4.97
N PRO A 84 3.27 -4.83 5.47
CA PRO A 84 4.04 -4.54 6.66
C PRO A 84 5.26 -3.66 6.37
N GLY A 85 5.88 -3.14 7.43
CA GLY A 85 7.21 -2.53 7.37
C GLY A 85 7.24 -1.07 6.92
N ASP A 86 8.44 -0.63 6.61
CA ASP A 86 8.77 0.74 6.20
C ASP A 86 8.74 0.86 4.66
N PRO A 87 8.00 1.82 4.07
CA PRO A 87 8.00 2.06 2.63
C PRO A 87 9.40 2.33 2.04
N GLN A 88 10.36 2.82 2.83
CA GLN A 88 11.74 3.06 2.39
C GLN A 88 12.47 1.76 2.04
N MET A 89 12.06 0.62 2.60
CA MET A 89 12.63 -0.70 2.29
C MET A 89 12.17 -1.22 0.91
N CYS A 90 11.21 -0.56 0.26
CA CYS A 90 10.60 -0.98 -1.00
C CYS A 90 11.01 -0.08 -2.19
N SER A 91 12.29 0.33 -2.23
CA SER A 91 12.80 1.24 -3.26
C SER A 91 12.55 0.74 -4.69
N GLU A 92 12.68 -0.56 -4.95
CA GLU A 92 12.41 -1.16 -6.25
C GLU A 92 10.94 -0.99 -6.68
N THR A 93 9.99 -1.24 -5.78
CA THR A 93 8.56 -1.00 -6.03
C THR A 93 8.30 0.47 -6.34
N VAL A 94 8.89 1.39 -5.56
CA VAL A 94 8.76 2.83 -5.79
C VAL A 94 9.28 3.22 -7.18
N GLN A 95 10.42 2.68 -7.61
CA GLN A 95 10.95 2.93 -8.95
C GLN A 95 10.03 2.38 -10.05
N ASN A 96 9.43 1.20 -9.85
CA ASN A 96 8.47 0.65 -10.81
C ASN A 96 7.18 1.48 -10.88
N ILE A 97 6.67 2.00 -9.76
CA ILE A 97 5.53 2.94 -9.75
C ILE A 97 5.90 4.24 -10.48
N LYS A 98 7.10 4.79 -10.23
CA LYS A 98 7.59 5.98 -10.95
C LYS A 98 7.62 5.79 -12.46
N LYS A 99 8.00 4.60 -12.95
CA LYS A 99 7.97 4.31 -14.40
C LYS A 99 6.53 4.35 -14.94
N VAL A 100 5.56 3.81 -14.21
CA VAL A 100 4.13 3.86 -14.60
C VAL A 100 3.59 5.28 -14.59
N LEU A 101 3.93 6.09 -13.59
CA LEU A 101 3.52 7.49 -13.50
C LEU A 101 4.08 8.36 -14.63
N ASN A 102 5.27 8.03 -15.15
CA ASN A 102 5.92 8.76 -16.24
C ASN A 102 5.68 8.12 -17.63
N ASP A 103 4.79 7.13 -17.72
CA ASP A 103 4.44 6.51 -19.00
C ASP A 103 3.58 7.47 -19.84
N THR A 104 3.49 7.23 -21.15
CA THR A 104 2.67 8.04 -22.05
C THR A 104 1.19 7.65 -22.00
N VAL A 105 0.86 6.49 -21.47
CA VAL A 105 -0.51 6.01 -21.30
C VAL A 105 -0.95 6.16 -19.85
N ASP A 106 -1.94 7.04 -19.64
CA ASP A 106 -2.53 7.21 -18.32
C ASP A 106 -3.21 5.93 -17.82
N LYS A 107 -2.85 5.51 -16.60
CA LYS A 107 -3.48 4.39 -15.91
C LYS A 107 -4.00 4.84 -14.55
N PRO A 108 -5.25 4.51 -14.17
CA PRO A 108 -5.72 4.72 -12.82
C PRO A 108 -4.89 3.89 -11.84
N ILE A 109 -4.37 4.54 -10.79
CA ILE A 109 -3.60 3.91 -9.73
C ILE A 109 -4.36 4.05 -8.42
N PHE A 110 -4.54 2.94 -7.70
CA PHE A 110 -5.19 2.93 -6.39
C PHE A 110 -4.31 2.24 -5.36
N GLY A 111 -3.86 2.99 -4.34
CA GLY A 111 -3.02 2.47 -3.25
C GLY A 111 -3.75 2.43 -1.91
N ILE A 112 -3.57 1.33 -1.16
CA ILE A 112 -4.14 1.17 0.18
C ILE A 112 -3.01 1.01 1.21
N CYS A 113 -3.06 1.77 2.30
CA CYS A 113 -2.12 1.65 3.43
C CYS A 113 -0.65 1.82 2.95
N LEU A 114 0.14 0.74 2.95
CA LEU A 114 1.50 0.79 2.40
C LEU A 114 1.49 1.20 0.92
N GLY A 115 0.54 0.73 0.11
CA GLY A 115 0.40 1.16 -1.28
C GLY A 115 0.18 2.67 -1.44
N HIS A 116 -0.54 3.31 -0.51
CA HIS A 116 -0.66 4.78 -0.48
C HIS A 116 0.68 5.46 -0.17
N GLN A 117 1.46 4.92 0.77
CA GLN A 117 2.78 5.45 1.13
C GLN A 117 3.79 5.27 -0.02
N LEU A 118 3.76 4.14 -0.71
CA LEU A 118 4.63 3.86 -1.86
C LEU A 118 4.31 4.79 -3.04
N LEU A 119 3.02 5.00 -3.34
CA LEU A 119 2.59 5.96 -4.36
C LEU A 119 3.03 7.39 -4.00
N SER A 120 2.81 7.79 -2.75
CA SER A 120 3.22 9.12 -2.26
C SER A 120 4.73 9.32 -2.35
N THR A 121 5.51 8.28 -2.01
CA THR A 121 6.97 8.29 -2.16
C THR A 121 7.39 8.34 -3.63
N ALA A 122 6.65 7.69 -4.53
CA ALA A 122 6.90 7.71 -5.97
C ALA A 122 6.73 9.12 -6.56
N VAL A 123 5.82 9.93 -6.01
CA VAL A 123 5.61 11.32 -6.46
C VAL A 123 6.51 12.32 -5.72
N GLY A 124 7.36 11.86 -4.80
CA GLY A 124 8.37 12.68 -4.13
C GLY A 124 8.05 13.08 -2.68
N CYS A 125 6.95 12.57 -2.11
CA CYS A 125 6.64 12.83 -0.69
C CYS A 125 7.63 12.11 0.24
N LYS A 126 7.79 12.65 1.44
CA LYS A 126 8.49 12.01 2.56
C LYS A 126 7.51 11.18 3.39
N THR A 127 8.03 10.12 3.98
CA THR A 127 7.32 9.29 4.95
C THR A 127 8.07 9.30 6.28
N PHE A 128 7.33 9.16 7.37
CA PHE A 128 7.90 9.13 8.71
C PHE A 128 7.23 8.06 9.58
N LYS A 129 7.97 7.56 10.57
CA LYS A 129 7.46 6.62 11.57
C LYS A 129 6.68 7.40 12.62
N MET A 130 5.46 6.98 12.88
CA MET A 130 4.60 7.57 13.91
C MET A 130 4.97 7.00 15.28
N ASP A 131 4.81 7.79 16.34
CA ASP A 131 5.11 7.36 17.73
C ASP A 131 4.24 6.16 18.15
N TYR A 132 2.93 6.24 17.88
CA TYR A 132 1.96 5.21 18.27
C TYR A 132 1.28 4.52 17.09
N GLY A 133 1.35 5.11 15.89
CA GLY A 133 0.62 4.65 14.69
C GLY A 133 -0.91 4.76 14.82
N ASN A 134 -1.63 4.47 13.74
CA ASN A 134 -3.09 4.36 13.77
C ASN A 134 -3.48 2.89 13.61
N ARG A 135 -4.03 2.29 14.68
CA ARG A 135 -4.36 0.86 14.77
C ARG A 135 -5.71 0.66 15.43
N GLY A 136 -6.73 0.32 14.64
CA GLY A 136 -8.09 0.14 15.15
C GLY A 136 -9.14 0.05 14.06
N HIS A 137 -10.40 -0.02 14.49
CA HIS A 137 -11.58 -0.09 13.61
C HIS A 137 -12.49 1.15 13.73
N ASN A 138 -12.04 2.16 14.46
CA ASN A 138 -12.80 3.35 14.86
C ASN A 138 -12.02 4.65 14.57
N LEU A 139 -11.17 4.66 13.54
CA LEU A 139 -10.41 5.87 13.21
C LEU A 139 -11.22 6.77 12.28
N PRO A 140 -11.52 8.03 12.69
CA PRO A 140 -12.28 8.95 11.88
C PRO A 140 -11.40 9.56 10.77
N CYS A 141 -11.84 9.47 9.52
CA CYS A 141 -11.23 10.18 8.40
C CYS A 141 -12.23 11.14 7.77
N ILE A 142 -11.82 12.40 7.61
CA ILE A 142 -12.62 13.45 6.97
C ILE A 142 -12.20 13.53 5.49
N HIS A 143 -13.17 13.40 4.59
CA HIS A 143 -12.96 13.67 3.18
C HIS A 143 -12.85 15.18 2.96
N ARG A 144 -11.75 15.63 2.34
CA ARG A 144 -11.43 17.06 2.21
C ARG A 144 -12.56 17.88 1.56
N ASP A 145 -13.03 17.45 0.38
CA ASP A 145 -13.96 18.29 -0.40
C ASP A 145 -15.39 18.31 0.16
N THR A 146 -15.85 17.21 0.73
CA THR A 146 -17.23 17.06 1.20
C THR A 146 -17.40 17.34 2.69
N GLY A 147 -16.31 17.37 3.45
CA GLY A 147 -16.33 17.46 4.92
C GLY A 147 -16.91 16.22 5.62
N ARG A 148 -17.28 15.17 4.88
CA ARG A 148 -17.91 13.98 5.44
C ARG A 148 -16.88 13.15 6.21
N CYS A 149 -17.23 12.78 7.45
CA CYS A 149 -16.44 11.88 8.28
C CYS A 149 -16.83 10.42 8.03
N PHE A 150 -15.83 9.55 7.94
CA PHE A 150 -15.96 8.10 7.79
C PHE A 150 -15.21 7.39 8.91
N MET A 151 -15.84 6.39 9.52
CA MET A 151 -15.15 5.50 10.45
C MET A 151 -14.38 4.45 9.64
N THR A 152 -13.07 4.36 9.86
CA THR A 152 -12.15 3.54 9.08
C THR A 152 -11.42 2.52 9.94
N SER A 153 -11.07 1.40 9.33
CA SER A 153 -10.10 0.47 9.92
C SER A 153 -8.71 0.80 9.41
N GLN A 154 -7.82 1.08 10.35
CA GLN A 154 -6.43 1.44 10.06
C GLN A 154 -5.49 0.50 10.81
N ASN A 155 -4.34 0.24 10.19
CA ASN A 155 -3.25 -0.51 10.80
C ASN A 155 -1.93 -0.11 10.12
N HIS A 156 -1.41 1.06 10.46
CA HIS A 156 -0.11 1.52 9.97
C HIS A 156 0.67 2.25 11.07
N GLY A 157 1.99 2.09 11.03
CA GLY A 157 2.93 2.80 11.90
C GLY A 157 3.72 3.90 11.19
N PHE A 158 3.48 4.10 9.89
CA PHE A 158 4.11 5.13 9.07
C PHE A 158 3.03 6.03 8.46
N ALA A 159 3.39 7.28 8.20
CA ALA A 159 2.52 8.28 7.59
C ALA A 159 3.27 9.05 6.50
N VAL A 160 2.50 9.72 5.63
CA VAL A 160 3.01 10.60 4.58
C VAL A 160 3.00 12.03 5.13
N ASP A 161 4.11 12.75 4.95
CA ASP A 161 4.20 14.16 5.30
C ASP A 161 3.49 15.01 4.24
N VAL A 162 2.31 15.54 4.57
CA VAL A 162 1.50 16.38 3.68
C VAL A 162 2.22 17.66 3.26
N SER A 163 3.17 18.16 4.06
CA SER A 163 3.95 19.35 3.69
C SER A 163 4.95 19.09 2.54
N SER A 164 5.23 17.82 2.25
CA SER A 164 6.11 17.39 1.17
C SER A 164 5.38 17.07 -0.14
N LEU A 165 4.06 17.29 -0.18
CA LEU A 165 3.23 17.00 -1.34
C LEU A 165 3.54 17.96 -2.50
N PRO A 166 3.77 17.47 -3.73
CA PRO A 166 3.96 18.32 -4.90
C PRO A 166 2.69 19.11 -5.27
N ASN A 167 2.85 20.19 -6.04
CA ASN A 167 1.76 21.14 -6.37
C ASN A 167 0.61 20.52 -7.19
N ASP A 168 0.87 19.46 -7.93
CA ASP A 168 -0.09 18.71 -8.76
C ASP A 168 -0.82 17.61 -7.99
N TRP A 169 -0.53 17.46 -6.69
CA TRP A 169 -1.12 16.45 -5.81
C TRP A 169 -1.86 17.12 -4.66
N GLU A 170 -2.85 16.41 -4.14
CA GLU A 170 -3.65 16.93 -3.05
C GLU A 170 -4.07 15.86 -2.02
N PRO A 171 -4.21 16.22 -0.73
CA PRO A 171 -4.73 15.30 0.27
C PRO A 171 -6.23 15.06 0.05
N LEU A 172 -6.63 13.79 -0.01
CA LEU A 172 -8.03 13.39 -0.16
C LEU A 172 -8.74 13.18 1.19
N PHE A 173 -8.05 12.58 2.15
CA PHE A 173 -8.55 12.30 3.49
C PHE A 173 -7.54 12.76 4.55
N THR A 174 -8.05 13.24 5.69
CA THR A 174 -7.26 13.58 6.87
C THR A 174 -7.84 12.87 8.09
N ASN A 175 -7.01 12.39 9.00
CA ASN A 175 -7.47 11.86 10.28
C ASN A 175 -8.08 13.01 11.11
N ALA A 176 -9.21 12.78 11.77
CA ALA A 176 -9.84 13.83 12.58
C ALA A 176 -9.22 13.96 13.99
N ASN A 177 -8.41 12.98 14.41
CA ASN A 177 -7.81 12.93 15.74
C ASN A 177 -6.39 13.52 15.79
N ASP A 178 -5.61 13.40 14.70
CA ASP A 178 -4.19 13.78 14.62
C ASP A 178 -3.83 14.50 13.31
#